data_AF-A0A958N393-F1
#
_entry.id   AF-A0A958N393-F1
#
_cell.length_a   1.000
_cell.length_b   1.000
_cell.length_c   1.000
_cell.angle_alpha   90.00
_cell.angle_beta   90.00
_cell.angle_gamma   90.00
#
_symmetry.space_group_name_H-M   'P 1'
#
loop_
_entity.id
_entity.type
_entity.pdbx_description
1 polymer ?
#
loop_
_entity_poly.entity_id
_entity_poly.type
_entity_poly.pdbx_seq_one_letter_code
_entity_poly.pdbx_strand_id
1 'polypeptide(L)'
;MEHDSHHIIPFKTYLNILLGLLFLTVLTVLVAKPVSGFDAGVLNAFIAMLIASVKAGLVAAYFMHLKYDNKLHLALFLISIFFLVVLFAFSWFDIITRIQQLSTL
;
A
#
# COMPACT_ATOMS: atom_id res chain seq x y z
N MET A 1 -10.78 -42.12 -9.09
CA MET A 1 -9.50 -41.58 -9.60
C MET A 1 -9.74 -40.10 -9.84
N GLU A 2 -9.66 -39.30 -8.78
CA GLU A 2 -9.83 -37.86 -8.86
C GLU A 2 -8.48 -37.25 -9.22
N HIS A 3 -8.41 -36.65 -10.40
CA HIS A 3 -7.25 -35.89 -10.85
C HIS A 3 -7.36 -34.49 -10.25
N ASP A 4 -6.94 -34.34 -9.00
CA ASP A 4 -6.70 -33.03 -8.38
C ASP A 4 -5.52 -32.36 -9.07
N SER A 5 -5.82 -31.67 -10.17
CA SER A 5 -4.91 -30.72 -10.78
C SER A 5 -4.69 -29.55 -9.82
N HIS A 6 -3.76 -29.73 -8.89
CA HIS A 6 -3.17 -28.66 -8.09
C HIS A 6 -2.74 -27.54 -9.06
N HIS A 7 -3.56 -26.49 -9.18
CA HIS A 7 -3.27 -25.31 -9.98
C HIS A 7 -2.23 -24.47 -9.23
N ILE A 8 -1.02 -25.00 -9.13
CA ILE A 8 0.16 -24.26 -8.67
C ILE A 8 0.41 -23.15 -9.68
N ILE A 9 0.07 -21.92 -9.29
CA ILE A 9 0.41 -20.73 -10.05
C ILE A 9 1.91 -20.77 -10.39
N PRO A 10 2.25 -20.58 -11.67
CA PRO A 10 3.61 -20.82 -12.13
C PRO A 10 4.56 -19.86 -11.43
N PHE A 11 5.71 -20.38 -11.00
CA PHE A 11 6.77 -19.62 -10.31
C PHE A 11 7.16 -18.34 -11.08
N LYS A 12 7.03 -18.35 -12.41
CA LYS A 12 7.24 -17.19 -13.29
C LYS A 12 6.37 -15.98 -12.92
N THR A 13 5.13 -16.18 -12.48
CA THR A 13 4.24 -15.10 -12.05
C THR A 13 4.80 -14.37 -10.83
N TYR A 14 5.23 -15.12 -9.82
CA TYR A 14 5.86 -14.56 -8.62
C TYR A 14 7.15 -13.81 -8.93
N LEU A 15 7.97 -14.33 -9.84
CA LEU A 15 9.21 -13.68 -10.26
C LEU A 15 8.95 -12.33 -10.96
N ASN A 16 7.93 -12.28 -11.83
CA ASN A 16 7.54 -11.03 -12.50
C ASN A 16 7.02 -9.98 -11.51
N ILE A 17 6.24 -10.39 -10.50
CA ILE A 17 5.75 -9.48 -9.47
C ILE A 17 6.91 -8.99 -8.61
N LEU A 18 7.85 -9.86 -8.25
CA LEU A 18 9.05 -9.48 -7.50
C LEU A 18 9.88 -8.43 -8.25
N LEU A 19 10.09 -8.61 -9.55
CA LEU A 19 10.75 -7.61 -10.40
C LEU A 19 9.99 -6.28 -10.42
N GLY A 20 8.66 -6.32 -10.54
CA GLY A 20 7.81 -5.12 -10.45
C GLY A 20 7.94 -4.41 -9.10
N LEU A 21 7.92 -5.15 -7.99
CA LEU A 21 8.07 -4.60 -6.64
C LEU A 21 9.46 -3.99 -6.42
N LEU A 22 10.50 -4.62 -6.97
CA LEU A 22 11.87 -4.10 -6.91
C LEU A 22 11.98 -2.79 -7.71
N PHE A 23 11.40 -2.75 -8.91
CA PHE A 23 11.33 -1.54 -9.73
C PHE A 23 10.60 -0.40 -9.02
N LEU A 24 9.41 -0.66 -8.45
CA LEU A 24 8.67 0.34 -7.68
C LEU A 24 9.46 0.82 -6.46
N THR A 25 10.24 -0.04 -5.82
CA THR A 25 11.08 0.33 -4.67
C THR A 25 12.20 1.27 -5.08
N VAL A 26 12.87 1.00 -6.22
CA VAL A 26 13.87 1.91 -6.78
C VAL A 26 13.25 3.27 -7.10
N LEU A 27 12.05 3.29 -7.69
CA LEU A 27 11.32 4.54 -7.95
C LEU A 27 11.02 5.32 -6.67
N THR A 28 10.56 4.65 -5.60
CA THR A 28 10.32 5.31 -4.31
C THR A 28 11.59 5.92 -3.74
N VAL A 29 12.73 5.22 -3.79
CA VAL A 29 14.00 5.75 -3.30
C VAL A 29 14.45 6.95 -4.13
N LEU A 30 14.24 6.93 -5.45
CA LEU A 30 14.60 8.03 -6.34
C LEU A 30 13.75 9.28 -6.10
N VAL A 31 12.47 9.10 -5.75
CA VAL A 31 11.56 10.20 -5.38
C VAL A 31 11.86 10.72 -3.98
N ALA A 32 12.14 9.83 -3.02
CA ALA A 32 12.38 10.19 -1.62
C ALA A 32 13.78 10.77 -1.37
N LYS A 33 14.80 10.27 -2.08
CA LYS A 33 16.15 10.83 -2.11
C LYS A 33 16.35 11.48 -3.48
N PRO A 34 16.11 12.79 -3.61
CA PRO A 34 16.32 13.47 -4.88
C PRO A 34 17.81 13.43 -5.23
N VAL A 35 18.18 12.56 -6.17
CA VAL A 35 19.54 12.47 -6.73
C VAL A 35 19.92 13.75 -7.49
N SER A 36 18.92 14.56 -7.86
CA SER A 36 19.04 15.76 -8.69
C SER A 36 18.92 17.10 -7.92
N GLY A 37 18.85 17.09 -6.58
CA GLY A 37 18.79 18.33 -5.79
C GLY A 37 17.48 19.12 -5.86
N PHE A 38 16.42 18.50 -6.40
CA PHE A 38 15.09 19.12 -6.49
C PHE A 38 14.25 18.74 -5.25
N ASP A 39 14.32 19.57 -4.21
CA ASP A 39 13.48 19.42 -3.02
C ASP A 39 12.09 20.00 -3.28
N ALA A 40 11.18 19.16 -3.82
CA ALA A 40 9.76 19.51 -3.91
C ALA A 40 9.02 19.37 -2.56
N GLY A 41 9.75 19.17 -1.45
CA GLY A 41 9.22 19.14 -0.08
C GLY A 41 8.04 18.20 0.08
N VAL A 42 6.87 18.75 0.41
CA VAL A 42 5.61 18.02 0.65
C VAL A 42 5.15 17.20 -0.56
N LEU A 43 5.46 17.65 -1.79
CA LEU A 43 5.03 16.96 -3.00
C LEU A 43 5.76 15.61 -3.17
N ASN A 44 7.03 15.52 -2.75
CA ASN A 44 7.78 14.26 -2.76
C ASN A 44 7.12 13.21 -1.85
N ALA A 45 6.65 13.63 -0.67
CA ALA A 45 5.95 12.75 0.26
C ALA A 45 4.64 12.22 -0.33
N PHE A 46 3.86 13.08 -1.00
CA PHE A 46 2.62 12.67 -1.66
C PHE A 46 2.86 11.65 -2.78
N ILE A 47 3.86 11.91 -3.64
CA ILE A 47 4.24 10.98 -4.72
C ILE A 47 4.77 9.66 -4.14
N ALA A 48 5.60 9.71 -3.10
CA ALA A 48 6.11 8.52 -2.43
C ALA A 48 4.97 7.66 -1.82
N MET A 49 3.97 8.30 -1.20
CA MET A 49 2.78 7.62 -0.65
C MET A 49 1.92 6.98 -1.74
N LEU A 50 1.78 7.61 -2.91
CA LEU A 50 1.10 7.00 -4.05
C LEU A 50 1.83 5.76 -4.56
N ILE A 51 3.15 5.84 -4.76
CA ILE A 51 3.96 4.69 -5.19
C ILE A 51 3.89 3.56 -4.15
N ALA A 52 3.96 3.90 -2.86
CA ALA A 52 3.84 2.94 -1.77
C ALA A 52 2.46 2.24 -1.76
N SER A 53 1.38 2.98 -2.05
CA SER A 53 0.03 2.43 -2.16
C SER A 53 -0.09 1.43 -3.31
N VAL A 54 0.48 1.74 -4.47
CA VAL A 54 0.50 0.81 -5.62
C VAL A 54 1.30 -0.46 -5.29
N LYS A 55 2.47 -0.30 -4.64
CA LYS A 55 3.29 -1.44 -4.18
C LYS A 55 2.51 -2.33 -3.22
N ALA A 56 1.85 -1.74 -2.22
CA ALA A 56 1.03 -2.46 -1.25
C ALA A 56 -0.14 -3.19 -1.92
N GLY A 57 -0.80 -2.55 -2.89
CA GLY A 57 -1.87 -3.16 -3.68
C GLY A 57 -1.39 -4.37 -4.49
N LEU A 58 -0.20 -4.29 -5.09
CA LEU A 58 0.38 -5.40 -5.84
C LEU A 58 0.74 -6.58 -4.92
N VAL A 59 1.26 -6.31 -3.72
CA VAL A 59 1.51 -7.34 -2.70
C VAL A 59 0.21 -7.98 -2.25
N ALA A 60 -0.81 -7.18 -1.91
CA ALA A 60 -2.11 -7.68 -1.46
C ALA A 60 -2.80 -8.53 -2.53
N ALA A 61 -2.79 -8.09 -3.79
CA ALA A 61 -3.44 -8.82 -4.87
C ALA A 61 -2.83 -10.20 -5.12
N TYR A 62 -1.49 -10.32 -5.11
CA TYR A 62 -0.82 -11.55 -5.52
C TYR A 62 -0.23 -12.38 -4.38
N PHE A 63 0.47 -11.76 -3.42
CA PHE A 63 1.13 -12.49 -2.32
C PHE A 63 0.18 -12.82 -1.18
N MET A 64 -0.83 -11.98 -0.91
CA MET A 64 -1.92 -12.33 0.03
C MET A 64 -3.02 -13.15 -0.63
N HIS A 65 -2.81 -13.59 -1.89
CA HIS A 65 -3.78 -14.36 -2.67
C HIS A 65 -5.15 -13.70 -2.86
N LEU A 66 -5.30 -12.41 -2.57
CA LEU A 66 -6.59 -11.72 -2.58
C LEU A 66 -7.28 -11.76 -3.96
N LYS A 67 -6.50 -11.80 -5.03
CA LYS A 67 -7.01 -11.94 -6.41
C LYS A 67 -7.46 -13.36 -6.76
N TYR A 68 -6.90 -14.38 -6.12
CA TYR A 68 -7.09 -15.79 -6.47
C TYR A 68 -7.99 -16.54 -5.48
N ASP A 69 -8.17 -16.01 -4.28
CA ASP A 69 -9.01 -16.57 -3.22
C ASP A 69 -10.48 -16.11 -3.34
N ASN A 70 -11.33 -16.64 -2.47
CA ASN A 70 -12.73 -16.29 -2.34
C ASN A 70 -12.94 -14.79 -2.11
N LYS A 71 -14.04 -14.29 -2.68
CA LYS A 71 -14.49 -12.89 -2.57
C LYS A 71 -14.70 -12.43 -1.12
N LEU A 72 -14.84 -13.36 -0.17
CA LEU A 72 -14.93 -13.08 1.26
C LEU A 72 -13.65 -12.41 1.80
N HIS A 73 -12.47 -12.86 1.38
CA HIS A 73 -11.20 -12.26 1.81
C HIS A 73 -11.08 -10.81 1.32
N LEU A 74 -11.53 -10.55 0.08
CA LEU A 74 -11.58 -9.20 -0.49
C LEU A 74 -12.56 -8.30 0.28
N ALA A 75 -13.73 -8.81 0.65
CA ALA A 75 -14.70 -8.06 1.46
C ALA A 75 -14.15 -7.72 2.86
N LEU A 76 -13.50 -8.68 3.54
CA LEU A 76 -12.86 -8.46 4.83
C LEU A 76 -11.72 -7.44 4.74
N PHE A 77 -10.90 -7.51 3.69
CA PHE A 77 -9.84 -6.53 3.44
C PHE A 77 -10.39 -5.11 3.24
N LEU A 78 -11.46 -4.96 2.46
CA LEU A 78 -12.13 -3.67 2.26
C LEU A 78 -12.75 -3.12 3.56
N ILE A 79 -13.35 -3.98 4.38
CA ILE A 79 -13.87 -3.58 5.70
C ILE A 79 -12.73 -3.11 6.63
N SER A 80 -11.60 -3.82 6.61
CA SER A 80 -10.41 -3.42 7.38
C SER A 80 -9.87 -2.07 6.94
N ILE A 81 -9.74 -1.84 5.62
CA ILE A 81 -9.25 -0.56 5.09
C ILE A 81 -10.23 0.58 5.39
N PHE A 82 -11.54 0.31 5.33
CA PHE A 82 -12.57 1.28 5.68
C PHE A 82 -12.45 1.71 7.14
N PHE A 83 -12.35 0.76 8.06
CA PHE A 83 -12.15 1.06 9.48
C PHE A 83 -10.83 1.79 9.74
N LEU A 84 -9.74 1.41 9.07
CA LEU A 84 -8.46 2.08 9.17
C LEU A 84 -8.57 3.56 8.77
N VAL A 85 -9.23 3.86 7.65
CA VAL A 85 -9.42 5.25 7.18
C VAL A 85 -10.29 6.04 8.16
N VAL A 86 -11.38 5.44 8.66
CA VAL A 86 -12.25 6.09 9.65
C VAL A 86 -11.47 6.41 10.93
N LEU A 87 -10.76 5.43 11.51
CA LEU A 87 -9.98 5.64 12.72
C LEU A 87 -8.86 6.66 12.52
N PHE A 88 -8.17 6.61 11.38
CA PHE A 88 -7.12 7.56 11.05
C PHE A 88 -7.67 9.00 10.94
N ALA A 89 -8.82 9.18 10.28
CA ALA A 89 -9.48 10.48 10.18
C ALA A 89 -9.92 11.01 11.56
N PHE A 90 -10.48 10.14 12.42
CA PHE A 90 -10.84 10.49 13.79
C PHE A 90 -9.61 10.89 14.62
N SER A 91 -8.53 10.11 14.57
CA SER A 91 -7.28 10.45 15.26
C SER A 91 -6.70 11.77 14.77
N TRP A 92 -6.71 12.01 13.47
CA TRP A 92 -6.25 13.28 12.88
C TRP A 92 -7.08 14.47 13.38
N PHE A 93 -8.41 14.32 13.42
CA PHE A 93 -9.31 15.35 13.93
C PHE A 93 -9.12 15.62 15.43
N ASP A 94 -8.92 14.58 16.24
CA ASP A 94 -8.63 14.71 17.67
C ASP A 94 -7.33 15.49 17.91
N ILE A 95 -6.26 15.15 17.17
CA ILE A 95 -4.96 15.83 17.25
C ILE A 95 -5.09 17.32 16.91
N ILE A 96 -5.77 17.67 15.81
CA ILE A 96 -5.98 19.07 15.42
C ILE A 96 -6.71 19.83 16.52
N THR A 97 -7.79 19.26 17.05
CA THR A 97 -8.59 19.89 18.11
C THR A 97 -7.74 20.13 19.37
N ARG A 98 -6.87 19.18 19.75
CA ARG A 98 -5.96 19.31 20.91
C ARG A 98 -4.89 20.39 20.70
N ILE A 99 -4.26 20.41 19.53
CA ILE A 99 -3.20 21.39 19.20
C ILE A 99 -3.75 22.82 19.23
N GLN A 100 -4.97 23.02 18.72
CA GLN A 100 -5.60 24.35 18.74
C GLN A 100 -5.79 24.89 20.17
N GLN A 101 -6.07 24.04 21.15
CA GLN A 101 -6.23 24.44 22.55
C GLN A 101 -4.89 24.82 23.21
N LEU A 102 -3.81 24.12 22.87
CA LEU A 102 -2.45 24.40 23.36
C LEU A 102 -1.87 25.70 22.78
N SER A 103 -2.21 26.03 21.53
CA SER A 103 -1.74 27.26 20.87
C SER A 103 -2.45 28.53 21.34
N THR A 104 -3.58 28.41 22.04
CA THR A 104 -4.37 29.54 22.56
C THR A 104 -4.05 29.93 24.01
N LEU A 105 -3.15 29.19 24.68
CA LEU A 105 -2.62 29.49 26.02
C LEU A 105 -1.27 30.19 25.89
#